data_AF-A0A8C6UGI1-F1
#
_entry.id   AF-A0A8C6UGI1-F1
#
_cell.length_a   1.000
_cell.length_b   1.000
_cell.length_c   1.000
_cell.angle_alpha   90.00
_cell.angle_beta   90.00
_cell.angle_gamma   90.00
#
_symmetry.space_group_name_H-M   'P 1'
#
loop_
_entity.id
_entity.type
_entity.pdbx_description
1 polymer ?
#
loop_
_entity_poly.entity_id
_entity_poly.type
_entity_poly.pdbx_seq_one_letter_code
_entity_poly.pdbx_strand_id
1 'polypeptide(L)'
;MIKSMSAAAEFEGQSLTEDPMEDWLFLSSESASPSSLSVSPAEEREDTGKLKSKLLSAWNSLRYGLLYCPVYICASNYSFKVEMFRRSFSSMLWLTYRRGFSPLPGCSLTTDSGWGCMLRTGQMLLAQGLLLHLMPPDWSWTPNLHSVKDDMDLQDSHTSASSDPRQRNNKLGRHLSLGSLLDRPMEGTHRRVVSWFADNPSAPFGIHKLVDLGESSGKRAGDWYGPSIVAHILRKAVNKSTDLPRLSVYVAQDCTVYKDDVSSLCESPDCHSATFWKSVIILVPVRLGGQELNPNYIPCVKKLLDLNCCIGIIGGKPKHSLFFVGYQDNNLLYLDPHYCQLTVNVRKGNFPLESFHCKHPKKMPFSRMDPSCTVGFYAKNQNDFETLCTVVTEVND
;
A
#
# COMPACT_ATOMS: atom_id res chain seq x y z
N MET A 1 -22.20 -12.94 -5.52
CA MET A 1 -20.86 -12.50 -5.99
C MET A 1 -19.93 -13.66 -6.40
N ILE A 2 -20.27 -14.92 -6.08
CA ILE A 2 -19.54 -16.13 -6.47
C ILE A 2 -20.56 -17.09 -7.12
N LYS A 3 -20.16 -17.90 -8.10
CA LYS A 3 -21.04 -18.89 -8.79
C LYS A 3 -20.29 -20.20 -9.08
N SER A 4 -21.03 -21.31 -9.10
CA SER A 4 -20.69 -22.50 -9.90
C SER A 4 -21.27 -22.35 -11.32
N MET A 5 -20.70 -23.03 -12.31
CA MET A 5 -21.04 -22.79 -13.72
C MET A 5 -22.34 -23.44 -14.19
N SER A 6 -23.10 -22.67 -14.97
CA SER A 6 -23.97 -23.12 -16.05
C SER A 6 -23.96 -22.01 -17.12
N ALA A 7 -23.98 -22.37 -18.40
CA ALA A 7 -23.52 -21.50 -19.48
C ALA A 7 -24.57 -21.18 -20.56
N ALA A 8 -24.62 -19.92 -20.98
CA ALA A 8 -25.08 -19.41 -22.29
C ALA A 8 -24.60 -17.94 -22.45
N ALA A 9 -24.63 -17.40 -23.66
CA ALA A 9 -24.08 -16.07 -24.00
C ALA A 9 -25.15 -15.14 -24.62
N GLU A 10 -24.84 -13.83 -24.73
CA GLU A 10 -24.80 -13.09 -26.02
C GLU A 10 -24.31 -11.63 -25.82
N PHE A 11 -24.18 -10.85 -26.90
CA PHE A 11 -23.28 -9.68 -27.00
C PHE A 11 -23.82 -8.57 -27.92
N GLU A 12 -23.83 -7.32 -27.44
CA GLU A 12 -23.99 -6.04 -28.19
C GLU A 12 -23.78 -4.85 -27.20
N GLY A 13 -23.40 -3.61 -27.55
CA GLY A 13 -22.94 -3.03 -28.81
C GLY A 13 -22.96 -1.47 -28.79
N GLN A 14 -21.88 -0.81 -29.27
CA GLN A 14 -21.80 0.66 -29.61
C GLN A 14 -21.91 1.70 -28.45
N SER A 15 -21.72 3.02 -28.68
CA SER A 15 -20.45 3.71 -29.05
C SER A 15 -20.46 5.23 -28.77
N LEU A 16 -19.33 5.76 -28.25
CA LEU A 16 -18.70 7.10 -28.38
C LEU A 16 -19.49 8.36 -28.85
N THR A 17 -19.34 9.45 -28.08
CA THR A 17 -19.18 10.87 -28.54
C THR A 17 -18.28 11.65 -27.55
N GLU A 18 -17.76 12.82 -27.95
CA GLU A 18 -16.57 13.47 -27.33
C GLU A 18 -16.83 14.86 -26.68
N ASP A 19 -16.13 15.14 -25.56
CA ASP A 19 -15.58 16.44 -25.05
C ASP A 19 -16.51 17.70 -24.92
N PRO A 20 -16.07 18.90 -24.42
CA PRO A 20 -14.71 19.41 -24.16
C PRO A 20 -14.33 19.82 -22.71
N MET A 21 -13.02 20.01 -22.56
CA MET A 21 -12.26 20.67 -21.48
C MET A 21 -12.82 22.00 -20.95
N GLU A 22 -12.54 22.28 -19.65
CA GLU A 22 -12.23 23.62 -19.14
C GLU A 22 -11.04 23.56 -18.14
N ASP A 23 -10.39 24.71 -17.92
CA ASP A 23 -9.04 24.82 -17.34
C ASP A 23 -8.93 24.74 -15.80
N TRP A 24 -7.76 24.29 -15.33
CA TRP A 24 -7.30 24.45 -13.95
C TRP A 24 -5.89 25.06 -13.91
N LEU A 25 -5.81 26.37 -13.67
CA LEU A 25 -4.56 27.12 -13.61
C LEU A 25 -3.70 26.73 -12.38
N PHE A 26 -2.42 26.50 -12.65
CA PHE A 26 -1.38 26.34 -11.63
C PHE A 26 -1.05 27.67 -10.95
N LEU A 27 -0.70 27.62 -9.66
CA LEU A 27 0.18 28.64 -9.04
C LEU A 27 1.35 27.98 -8.30
N SER A 28 2.54 28.21 -8.85
CA SER A 28 3.89 27.95 -8.34
C SER A 28 4.83 28.83 -9.18
N SER A 29 5.94 29.40 -8.71
CA SER A 29 6.50 29.50 -7.35
C SER A 29 7.05 30.95 -7.18
N GLU A 30 8.15 31.37 -6.53
CA GLU A 30 9.31 30.72 -5.89
C GLU A 30 9.68 31.45 -4.57
N SER A 31 10.45 32.54 -4.63
CA SER A 31 11.01 33.22 -3.45
C SER A 31 11.59 34.61 -3.78
N ALA A 32 11.76 35.45 -2.75
CA ALA A 32 12.65 36.62 -2.75
C ALA A 32 13.07 36.97 -1.30
N SER A 33 14.21 37.64 -1.14
CA SER A 33 14.78 38.03 0.18
C SER A 33 15.39 39.45 0.10
N PRO A 34 15.98 40.04 1.16
CA PRO A 34 15.34 41.19 1.81
C PRO A 34 16.07 42.54 1.65
N SER A 35 15.32 43.64 1.78
CA SER A 35 15.88 44.99 1.99
C SER A 35 14.93 45.89 2.81
N SER A 36 15.50 46.92 3.45
CA SER A 36 14.89 47.72 4.52
C SER A 36 13.94 48.84 4.09
N LEU A 37 12.93 49.13 4.92
CA LEU A 37 12.52 50.50 5.29
C LEU A 37 11.66 50.45 6.59
N SER A 38 11.59 51.56 7.35
CA SER A 38 11.14 51.56 8.75
C SER A 38 10.05 52.61 9.05
N VAL A 39 8.85 52.19 9.45
CA VAL A 39 7.80 53.06 10.02
C VAL A 39 7.00 52.33 11.12
N SER A 40 6.72 53.05 12.21
CA SER A 40 5.74 52.92 13.32
C SER A 40 5.01 51.60 13.62
N PRO A 41 4.91 51.18 14.91
CA PRO A 41 4.15 50.00 15.32
C PRO A 41 2.67 50.29 15.59
N ALA A 42 1.76 49.66 14.84
CA ALA A 42 0.33 49.56 15.15
C ALA A 42 -0.27 48.23 14.65
N GLU A 43 -1.09 47.60 15.50
CA GLU A 43 -2.16 46.62 15.14
C GLU A 43 -1.82 45.28 14.46
N GLU A 44 -0.67 44.64 14.74
CA GLU A 44 -0.56 43.17 14.59
C GLU A 44 -1.08 42.42 15.83
N ARG A 45 -2.41 42.24 15.93
CA ARG A 45 -3.02 41.36 16.96
C ARG A 45 -4.17 40.45 16.50
N GLU A 46 -4.37 40.22 15.19
CA GLU A 46 -5.46 39.36 14.72
C GLU A 46 -5.10 38.28 13.66
N ASP A 47 -4.29 37.29 14.03
CA ASP A 47 -4.51 35.92 13.52
C ASP A 47 -4.02 34.80 14.44
N THR A 48 -2.97 35.01 15.24
CA THR A 48 -2.40 33.95 16.10
C THR A 48 -3.41 33.27 17.04
N GLY A 49 -4.46 33.98 17.48
CA GLY A 49 -5.59 33.41 18.22
C GLY A 49 -6.53 32.56 17.36
N LYS A 50 -6.88 33.02 16.15
CA LYS A 50 -7.74 32.29 15.19
C LYS A 50 -7.01 31.05 14.63
N LEU A 51 -5.72 31.15 14.34
CA LEU A 51 -4.90 30.02 13.91
C LEU A 51 -4.73 28.99 15.04
N LYS A 52 -4.46 29.42 16.27
CA LYS A 52 -4.40 28.50 17.44
C LYS A 52 -5.76 27.87 17.75
N SER A 53 -6.88 28.60 17.64
CA SER A 53 -8.20 28.01 17.88
C SER A 53 -8.63 27.05 16.77
N LYS A 54 -8.31 27.33 15.50
CA LYS A 54 -8.46 26.37 14.39
C LYS A 54 -7.57 25.13 14.57
N LEU A 55 -6.33 25.29 15.01
CA LEU A 55 -5.42 24.17 15.30
C LEU A 55 -5.88 23.34 16.49
N LEU A 56 -6.30 23.95 17.61
CA LEU A 56 -6.91 23.23 18.74
C LEU A 56 -8.23 22.58 18.34
N SER A 57 -9.06 23.24 17.54
CA SER A 57 -10.32 22.67 17.03
C SER A 57 -10.05 21.44 16.16
N ALA A 58 -9.12 21.52 15.20
CA ALA A 58 -8.72 20.38 14.37
C ALA A 58 -8.05 19.25 15.18
N TRP A 59 -7.18 19.60 16.14
CA TRP A 59 -6.54 18.65 17.05
C TRP A 59 -7.56 17.96 17.96
N ASN A 60 -8.55 18.70 18.46
CA ASN A 60 -9.64 18.16 19.25
C ASN A 60 -10.61 17.34 18.38
N SER A 61 -10.91 17.74 17.15
CA SER A 61 -11.70 16.94 16.21
C SER A 61 -11.00 15.63 15.82
N LEU A 62 -9.68 15.62 15.73
CA LEU A 62 -8.88 14.39 15.60
C LEU A 62 -8.93 13.57 16.90
N ARG A 63 -8.63 14.18 18.04
CA ARG A 63 -8.48 13.49 19.34
C ARG A 63 -9.80 12.93 19.87
N TYR A 64 -10.89 13.70 19.79
CA TYR A 64 -12.24 13.29 20.23
C TYR A 64 -13.00 12.55 19.13
N GLY A 65 -12.77 12.85 17.84
CA GLY A 65 -13.35 12.06 16.75
C GLY A 65 -12.87 10.60 16.74
N LEU A 66 -11.62 10.35 17.14
CA LEU A 66 -11.08 9.00 17.36
C LEU A 66 -11.51 8.35 18.69
N LEU A 67 -12.28 9.05 19.54
CA LEU A 67 -12.72 8.55 20.85
C LEU A 67 -14.20 8.11 20.91
N TYR A 68 -15.04 8.47 19.93
CA TYR A 68 -16.48 8.13 19.97
C TYR A 68 -16.96 7.22 18.83
N CYS A 69 -16.26 7.20 17.70
CA CYS A 69 -16.64 6.40 16.54
C CYS A 69 -15.64 5.25 16.31
N PRO A 70 -16.10 4.00 16.10
CA PRO A 70 -15.21 2.88 15.79
C PRO A 70 -14.47 3.14 14.49
N VAL A 71 -13.21 2.72 14.45
CA VAL A 71 -12.33 2.90 13.30
C VAL A 71 -11.88 1.54 12.81
N TYR A 72 -12.08 1.28 11.53
CA TYR A 72 -11.77 0.01 10.89
C TYR A 72 -10.58 0.18 9.95
N ILE A 73 -9.59 -0.71 10.04
CA ILE A 73 -8.52 -0.91 9.03
C ILE A 73 -8.35 -2.41 8.87
N CYS A 74 -8.42 -2.92 7.63
CA CYS A 74 -8.21 -4.34 7.31
C CYS A 74 -8.92 -5.25 8.34
N ALA A 75 -10.25 -5.12 8.44
CA ALA A 75 -11.14 -5.76 9.43
C ALA A 75 -10.95 -5.40 10.92
N SER A 76 -9.79 -4.90 11.32
CA SER A 76 -9.50 -4.63 12.73
C SER A 76 -10.25 -3.40 13.22
N ASN A 77 -11.15 -3.58 14.19
CA ASN A 77 -11.87 -2.51 14.89
C ASN A 77 -11.04 -1.95 16.05
N TYR A 78 -10.72 -0.65 15.97
CA TYR A 78 -9.91 0.09 16.93
C TYR A 78 -10.71 1.08 17.79
N SER A 79 -12.01 0.82 18.05
CA SER A 79 -12.80 1.64 18.98
C SER A 79 -12.06 1.83 20.32
N PHE A 80 -11.86 3.09 20.72
CA PHE A 80 -11.09 3.50 21.91
C PHE A 80 -9.60 3.07 21.94
N LYS A 81 -9.02 2.60 20.83
CA LYS A 81 -7.65 2.03 20.74
C LYS A 81 -6.73 2.82 19.78
N VAL A 82 -6.64 4.13 19.99
CA VAL A 82 -5.93 5.07 19.08
C VAL A 82 -4.48 4.67 18.82
N GLU A 83 -3.73 4.23 19.82
CA GLU A 83 -2.33 3.86 19.69
C GLU A 83 -2.14 2.57 18.86
N MET A 84 -3.05 1.60 19.00
CA MET A 84 -3.06 0.38 18.17
C MET A 84 -3.43 0.70 16.72
N PHE A 85 -4.43 1.57 16.49
CA PHE A 85 -4.79 2.09 15.18
C PHE A 85 -3.59 2.77 14.50
N ARG A 86 -2.90 3.69 15.20
CA ARG A 86 -1.73 4.40 14.66
C ARG A 86 -0.57 3.46 14.34
N ARG A 87 -0.34 2.45 15.18
CA ARG A 87 0.70 1.43 14.97
C ARG A 87 0.36 0.54 13.78
N SER A 88 -0.87 0.06 13.67
CA SER A 88 -1.38 -0.71 12.53
C SER A 88 -1.28 0.07 11.21
N PHE A 89 -1.82 1.30 11.17
CA PHE A 89 -1.75 2.15 9.98
C PHE A 89 -0.31 2.46 9.55
N SER A 90 0.59 2.72 10.50
CA SER A 90 2.01 2.97 10.21
C SER A 90 2.77 1.71 9.76
N SER A 91 2.21 0.51 9.93
CA SER A 91 2.85 -0.75 9.56
C SER A 91 2.66 -1.14 8.10
N MET A 92 1.61 -0.62 7.45
CA MET A 92 1.38 -0.82 6.03
C MET A 92 2.51 -0.16 5.21
N LEU A 93 2.87 -0.77 4.07
CA LEU A 93 3.82 -0.15 3.15
C LEU A 93 3.16 1.00 2.39
N TRP A 94 3.67 2.21 2.60
CA TRP A 94 3.28 3.41 1.89
C TRP A 94 4.22 3.63 0.70
N LEU A 95 3.70 3.34 -0.50
CA LEU A 95 4.43 3.46 -1.75
C LEU A 95 3.92 4.66 -2.53
N THR A 96 4.83 5.58 -2.84
CA THR A 96 4.55 6.90 -3.39
C THR A 96 5.28 7.10 -4.71
N TYR A 97 4.99 8.21 -5.38
CA TYR A 97 5.85 8.74 -6.44
C TYR A 97 7.31 8.80 -5.97
N ARG A 98 8.23 8.42 -6.85
CA ARG A 98 9.69 8.46 -6.64
C ARG A 98 10.37 9.14 -7.81
N ARG A 99 11.54 9.75 -7.56
CA ARG A 99 12.42 10.34 -8.57
C ARG A 99 13.89 9.97 -8.35
N GLY A 100 14.67 10.04 -9.42
CA GLY A 100 16.10 9.73 -9.41
C GLY A 100 16.41 8.24 -9.56
N PHE A 101 15.44 7.44 -10.02
CA PHE A 101 15.66 6.05 -10.39
C PHE A 101 16.21 5.93 -11.83
N SER A 102 16.78 4.78 -12.20
CA SER A 102 17.28 4.52 -13.57
C SER A 102 16.16 4.65 -14.61
N PRO A 103 16.43 5.05 -15.86
CA PRO A 103 15.40 5.19 -16.90
C PRO A 103 14.47 3.97 -17.03
N LEU A 104 13.18 4.23 -17.27
CA LEU A 104 12.16 3.21 -17.46
C LEU A 104 12.26 2.51 -18.84
N PRO A 105 11.71 1.29 -18.99
CA PRO A 105 11.72 0.58 -20.27
C PRO A 105 11.19 1.43 -21.43
N GLY A 106 11.99 1.58 -22.47
CA GLY A 106 11.61 2.30 -23.70
C GLY A 106 11.51 3.83 -23.61
N CYS A 107 11.94 4.48 -22.52
CA CYS A 107 11.95 5.95 -22.43
C CYS A 107 13.04 6.51 -21.50
N SER A 108 13.11 7.85 -21.38
CA SER A 108 14.06 8.58 -20.53
C SER A 108 13.53 8.93 -19.13
N LEU A 109 12.31 8.50 -18.76
CA LEU A 109 11.68 8.89 -17.49
C LEU A 109 12.40 8.26 -16.28
N THR A 110 12.87 9.12 -15.38
CA THR A 110 13.52 8.79 -14.10
C THR A 110 12.66 9.17 -12.88
N THR A 111 11.36 9.40 -13.13
CA THR A 111 10.33 9.75 -12.15
C THR A 111 8.96 9.24 -12.60
N ASP A 112 8.14 8.75 -11.67
CA ASP A 112 6.75 8.33 -11.93
C ASP A 112 5.70 9.37 -11.51
N SER A 113 6.16 10.53 -11.01
CA SER A 113 5.33 11.66 -10.62
C SER A 113 4.40 12.13 -11.73
N GLY A 114 3.11 12.28 -11.40
CA GLY A 114 2.07 12.78 -12.30
C GLY A 114 1.37 11.74 -13.18
N TRP A 115 1.80 10.47 -13.15
CA TRP A 115 1.19 9.39 -13.94
C TRP A 115 1.15 8.02 -13.25
N GLY A 116 2.19 7.65 -12.49
CA GLY A 116 2.36 6.29 -11.95
C GLY A 116 1.48 5.92 -10.76
N CYS A 117 0.55 6.77 -10.30
CA CYS A 117 -0.07 6.60 -8.99
C CYS A 117 -0.92 5.32 -8.89
N MET A 118 -1.61 4.87 -9.94
CA MET A 118 -2.36 3.61 -9.88
C MET A 118 -1.44 2.38 -9.78
N LEU A 119 -0.23 2.46 -10.36
CA LEU A 119 0.80 1.44 -10.17
C LEU A 119 1.27 1.44 -8.70
N ARG A 120 1.46 2.62 -8.08
CA ARG A 120 1.81 2.74 -6.66
C ARG A 120 0.72 2.22 -5.72
N THR A 121 -0.55 2.50 -5.98
CA THR A 121 -1.65 1.92 -5.18
C THR A 121 -1.73 0.40 -5.37
N GLY A 122 -1.52 -0.10 -6.59
CA GLY A 122 -1.39 -1.54 -6.86
C GLY A 122 -0.22 -2.19 -6.11
N GLN A 123 0.95 -1.52 -6.04
CA GLN A 123 2.06 -1.97 -5.22
C GLN A 123 1.65 -2.06 -3.74
N MET A 124 0.95 -1.05 -3.20
CA MET A 124 0.49 -1.07 -1.79
C MET A 124 -0.51 -2.18 -1.49
N LEU A 125 -1.44 -2.45 -2.42
CA LEU A 125 -2.40 -3.56 -2.31
C LEU A 125 -1.68 -4.92 -2.29
N LEU A 126 -0.74 -5.14 -3.22
CA LEU A 126 0.08 -6.37 -3.21
C LEU A 126 0.92 -6.46 -1.94
N ALA A 127 1.55 -5.35 -1.51
CA ALA A 127 2.35 -5.31 -0.29
C ALA A 127 1.56 -5.72 0.95
N GLN A 128 0.31 -5.26 1.10
CA GLN A 128 -0.56 -5.67 2.20
C GLN A 128 -0.81 -7.19 2.19
N GLY A 129 -1.06 -7.78 1.02
CA GLY A 129 -1.16 -9.24 0.85
C GLY A 129 0.15 -9.97 1.17
N LEU A 130 1.31 -9.45 0.76
CA LEU A 130 2.62 -10.05 1.07
C LEU A 130 2.95 -9.98 2.57
N LEU A 131 2.56 -8.91 3.27
CA LEU A 131 2.70 -8.80 4.72
C LEU A 131 1.88 -9.88 5.43
N LEU A 132 0.60 -10.07 5.08
CA LEU A 132 -0.24 -11.16 5.65
C LEU A 132 0.24 -12.57 5.26
N HIS A 133 0.90 -12.71 4.12
CA HIS A 133 1.47 -13.99 3.68
C HIS A 133 2.71 -14.38 4.52
N LEU A 134 3.65 -13.44 4.69
CA LEU A 134 5.01 -13.70 5.17
C LEU A 134 5.26 -13.34 6.64
N MET A 135 4.52 -12.39 7.21
CA MET A 135 4.68 -11.96 8.61
C MET A 135 3.79 -12.80 9.54
N PRO A 136 4.13 -12.93 10.83
CA PRO A 136 3.22 -13.52 11.81
C PRO A 136 1.99 -12.63 12.05
N PRO A 137 0.88 -13.18 12.61
CA PRO A 137 -0.20 -12.39 13.17
C PRO A 137 0.30 -11.32 14.15
N ASP A 138 -0.43 -10.23 14.26
CA ASP A 138 -0.11 -9.06 15.11
C ASP A 138 1.25 -8.37 14.82
N TRP A 139 1.94 -8.71 13.71
CA TRP A 139 3.13 -7.97 13.30
C TRP A 139 2.83 -6.49 13.07
N SER A 140 3.78 -5.65 13.48
CA SER A 140 3.72 -4.21 13.24
C SER A 140 5.10 -3.58 13.25
N TRP A 141 5.28 -2.58 12.39
CA TRP A 141 6.50 -1.77 12.31
C TRP A 141 6.57 -0.73 13.43
N THR A 142 7.77 -0.45 13.91
CA THR A 142 8.04 0.52 14.98
C THR A 142 9.19 1.46 14.55
N PRO A 143 8.95 2.78 14.39
CA PRO A 143 9.99 3.69 13.88
C PRO A 143 11.24 3.80 14.75
N ASN A 144 11.13 3.49 16.05
CA ASN A 144 12.13 3.86 17.07
C ASN A 144 13.08 2.72 17.48
N LEU A 145 13.00 1.53 16.86
CA LEU A 145 14.00 0.48 17.08
C LEU A 145 15.28 0.72 16.26
N HIS A 146 15.18 1.47 15.17
CA HIS A 146 16.20 1.59 14.11
C HIS A 146 17.36 2.57 14.41
N SER A 147 17.62 2.89 15.69
CA SER A 147 18.76 3.73 16.07
C SER A 147 19.39 3.36 17.42
N VAL A 148 19.39 2.07 17.80
CA VAL A 148 20.25 1.60 18.88
C VAL A 148 21.71 1.68 18.40
N LYS A 149 22.56 2.41 19.14
CA LYS A 149 23.96 2.67 18.75
C LYS A 149 24.83 1.42 18.54
N ASP A 150 24.41 0.29 19.12
CA ASP A 150 25.24 -0.92 19.21
C ASP A 150 25.60 -1.54 17.85
N ASP A 151 24.81 -1.31 16.79
CA ASP A 151 25.15 -1.74 15.42
C ASP A 151 26.17 -0.82 14.71
N MET A 152 26.61 0.29 15.34
CA MET A 152 27.62 1.20 14.78
C MET A 152 29.04 0.94 15.29
N ASP A 153 29.20 0.08 16.31
CA ASP A 153 30.50 -0.22 16.96
C ASP A 153 31.11 -1.59 16.54
N LEU A 154 30.53 -2.27 15.54
CA LEU A 154 31.19 -3.37 14.82
C LEU A 154 32.23 -2.80 13.84
N GLN A 155 33.28 -2.18 14.38
CA GLN A 155 34.45 -1.76 13.61
C GLN A 155 35.12 -2.97 12.94
N ASP A 156 35.59 -2.78 11.71
CA ASP A 156 36.26 -3.82 10.92
C ASP A 156 37.42 -4.44 11.70
N SER A 157 37.41 -5.78 11.83
CA SER A 157 38.56 -6.56 12.28
C SER A 157 39.62 -6.69 11.18
N HIS A 158 40.03 -5.54 10.60
CA HIS A 158 41.21 -5.46 9.75
C HIS A 158 42.44 -5.88 10.57
N THR A 159 43.07 -6.97 10.13
CA THR A 159 44.15 -7.64 10.86
C THR A 159 45.47 -6.88 10.77
N SER A 160 45.69 -5.92 11.68
CA SER A 160 47.04 -5.42 12.01
C SER A 160 47.54 -6.09 13.29
N ALA A 161 48.52 -7.00 13.17
CA ALA A 161 49.05 -7.71 14.32
C ALA A 161 49.97 -6.82 15.17
N SER A 162 49.61 -6.59 16.43
CA SER A 162 50.49 -6.02 17.46
C SER A 162 50.33 -6.79 18.76
N SER A 163 51.46 -7.25 19.32
CA SER A 163 51.48 -8.17 20.47
C SER A 163 51.83 -7.46 21.78
N ASP A 164 50.84 -7.18 22.63
CA ASP A 164 51.03 -6.84 24.04
C ASP A 164 50.07 -7.65 24.93
N PRO A 165 50.57 -8.53 25.83
CA PRO A 165 49.73 -9.35 26.71
C PRO A 165 49.01 -8.61 27.86
N ARG A 166 49.19 -7.28 28.05
CA ARG A 166 48.90 -6.61 29.34
C ARG A 166 47.66 -5.73 29.43
N GLN A 167 46.67 -5.87 28.54
CA GLN A 167 45.35 -5.21 28.68
C GLN A 167 44.16 -6.18 28.79
N ARG A 168 44.06 -6.88 29.93
CA ARG A 168 42.79 -7.49 30.38
C ARG A 168 41.98 -6.45 31.18
N ASN A 169 41.02 -5.79 30.55
CA ASN A 169 39.99 -5.02 31.25
C ASN A 169 38.66 -5.00 30.49
N ASN A 170 37.69 -5.78 30.98
CA ASN A 170 36.24 -5.58 30.91
C ASN A 170 35.63 -4.96 29.62
N LYS A 171 35.86 -5.57 28.45
CA LYS A 171 34.87 -5.50 27.35
C LYS A 171 33.64 -6.35 27.73
N LEU A 172 32.77 -5.80 28.56
CA LEU A 172 31.45 -6.38 28.81
C LEU A 172 30.60 -6.17 27.56
N GLY A 173 30.64 -7.14 26.63
CA GLY A 173 29.84 -7.09 25.41
C GLY A 173 28.35 -6.96 25.75
N ARG A 174 27.69 -5.92 25.25
CA ARG A 174 26.24 -5.74 25.43
C ARG A 174 25.53 -6.88 24.71
N HIS A 175 25.02 -7.84 25.47
CA HIS A 175 24.17 -8.88 24.92
C HIS A 175 22.87 -8.21 24.43
N LEU A 176 22.51 -8.46 23.16
CA LEU A 176 21.24 -7.97 22.61
C LEU A 176 20.07 -8.46 23.48
N SER A 177 19.05 -7.62 23.65
CA SER A 177 17.84 -8.02 24.37
C SER A 177 17.16 -9.18 23.65
N LEU A 178 16.44 -10.04 24.39
CA LEU A 178 15.70 -11.15 23.79
C LEU A 178 14.70 -10.64 22.72
N GLY A 179 14.08 -9.47 22.95
CA GLY A 179 13.28 -8.78 21.93
C GLY A 179 14.07 -8.46 20.67
N SER A 180 15.24 -7.81 20.78
CA SER A 180 16.08 -7.49 19.62
C SER A 180 16.56 -8.73 18.84
N LEU A 181 16.78 -9.86 19.51
CA LEU A 181 17.11 -11.13 18.86
C LEU A 181 15.90 -11.75 18.12
N LEU A 182 14.69 -11.62 18.66
CA LEU A 182 13.44 -12.09 18.06
C LEU A 182 12.94 -11.18 16.92
N ASP A 183 13.19 -9.87 17.02
CA ASP A 183 12.80 -8.88 16.00
C ASP A 183 13.66 -8.98 14.74
N ARG A 184 14.95 -9.35 14.83
CA ARG A 184 15.88 -9.38 13.69
C ARG A 184 15.42 -10.24 12.49
N PRO A 185 14.92 -11.48 12.65
CA PRO A 185 14.34 -12.25 11.54
C PRO A 185 13.13 -11.57 10.88
N MET A 186 12.29 -10.90 11.67
CA MET A 186 11.10 -10.21 11.19
C MET A 186 11.46 -8.89 10.49
N GLU A 187 12.45 -8.14 10.99
CA GLU A 187 13.02 -6.99 10.29
C GLU A 187 13.68 -7.40 8.96
N GLY A 188 14.47 -8.48 8.95
CA GLY A 188 15.08 -9.01 7.72
C GLY A 188 14.06 -9.45 6.67
N THR A 189 12.95 -10.04 7.10
CA THR A 189 11.82 -10.41 6.23
C THR A 189 11.11 -9.15 5.71
N HIS A 190 10.79 -8.20 6.58
CA HIS A 190 10.18 -6.92 6.21
C HIS A 190 11.04 -6.12 5.21
N ARG A 191 12.35 -6.01 5.43
CA ARG A 191 13.30 -5.38 4.51
C ARG A 191 13.35 -6.06 3.14
N ARG A 192 13.18 -7.39 3.09
CA ARG A 192 13.05 -8.14 1.82
C ARG A 192 11.75 -7.82 1.10
N VAL A 193 10.62 -7.74 1.81
CA VAL A 193 9.34 -7.32 1.21
C VAL A 193 9.45 -5.91 0.62
N VAL A 194 10.04 -4.96 1.36
CA VAL A 194 10.25 -3.59 0.87
C VAL A 194 11.19 -3.53 -0.34
N SER A 195 12.27 -4.33 -0.37
CA SER A 195 13.21 -4.30 -1.51
C SER A 195 12.61 -4.85 -2.81
N TRP A 196 11.61 -5.73 -2.76
CA TRP A 196 10.88 -6.19 -3.94
C TRP A 196 10.04 -5.10 -4.63
N PHE A 197 9.70 -4.00 -3.95
CA PHE A 197 8.94 -2.85 -4.50
C PHE A 197 9.82 -1.66 -4.92
N ALA A 198 11.13 -1.75 -4.70
CA ALA A 198 12.06 -0.64 -4.94
C ALA A 198 12.17 -0.23 -6.42
N ASP A 199 12.56 1.02 -6.68
CA ASP A 199 12.52 1.60 -8.03
C ASP A 199 13.76 1.23 -8.86
N ASN A 200 13.93 -0.05 -9.16
CA ASN A 200 15.01 -0.54 -10.01
C ASN A 200 14.60 -1.78 -10.85
N PRO A 201 15.24 -2.05 -12.00
CA PRO A 201 14.88 -3.16 -12.89
C PRO A 201 14.98 -4.57 -12.28
N SER A 202 15.71 -4.76 -11.18
CA SER A 202 15.84 -6.05 -10.48
C SER A 202 14.78 -6.29 -9.40
N ALA A 203 13.89 -5.34 -9.12
CA ALA A 203 12.81 -5.51 -8.14
C ALA A 203 11.55 -6.10 -8.82
N PRO A 204 11.07 -7.31 -8.44
CA PRO A 204 10.00 -8.01 -9.17
C PRO A 204 8.66 -7.27 -9.16
N PHE A 205 8.41 -6.42 -8.17
CA PHE A 205 7.20 -5.58 -8.07
C PHE A 205 7.52 -4.08 -8.17
N GLY A 206 8.76 -3.72 -8.54
CA GLY A 206 9.22 -2.35 -8.72
C GLY A 206 8.59 -1.69 -9.95
N ILE A 207 8.57 -0.34 -9.98
CA ILE A 207 7.90 0.45 -11.03
C ILE A 207 8.36 0.06 -12.46
N HIS A 208 9.65 -0.21 -12.64
CA HIS A 208 10.23 -0.72 -13.90
C HIS A 208 9.57 -2.01 -14.37
N LYS A 209 9.31 -2.95 -13.45
CA LYS A 209 8.75 -4.25 -13.79
C LYS A 209 7.24 -4.18 -14.03
N LEU A 210 6.52 -3.30 -13.34
CA LEU A 210 5.10 -3.09 -13.61
C LEU A 210 4.85 -2.40 -14.96
N VAL A 211 5.74 -1.51 -15.39
CA VAL A 211 5.71 -0.91 -16.74
C VAL A 211 6.03 -1.94 -17.83
N ASP A 212 7.10 -2.73 -17.68
CA ASP A 212 7.47 -3.85 -18.58
C ASP A 212 6.28 -4.81 -18.82
N LEU A 213 5.54 -5.16 -17.76
CA LEU A 213 4.40 -6.06 -17.86
C LEU A 213 3.13 -5.35 -18.39
N GLY A 214 3.08 -4.02 -18.34
CA GLY A 214 2.00 -3.18 -18.87
C GLY A 214 1.99 -3.07 -20.40
N GLU A 215 3.13 -3.25 -21.07
CA GLU A 215 3.23 -3.17 -22.54
C GLU A 215 2.30 -4.17 -23.24
N SER A 216 2.24 -5.39 -22.70
CA SER A 216 1.29 -6.46 -23.10
C SER A 216 -0.20 -6.17 -22.80
N SER A 217 -0.52 -4.95 -22.38
CA SER A 217 -1.87 -4.42 -22.21
C SER A 217 -2.00 -2.99 -22.77
N GLY A 218 -1.12 -2.63 -23.72
CA GLY A 218 -1.14 -1.33 -24.41
C GLY A 218 -0.74 -0.15 -23.53
N LYS A 219 0.12 -0.37 -22.52
CA LYS A 219 0.55 0.67 -21.57
C LYS A 219 2.07 0.81 -21.49
N ARG A 220 2.52 2.05 -21.37
CA ARG A 220 3.93 2.48 -21.34
C ARG A 220 4.18 3.40 -20.15
N ALA A 221 5.43 3.80 -19.94
CA ALA A 221 5.75 4.83 -18.94
C ALA A 221 5.18 6.20 -19.37
N GLY A 222 4.46 6.87 -18.47
CA GLY A 222 3.74 8.12 -18.73
C GLY A 222 2.22 7.96 -18.88
N ASP A 223 1.73 6.75 -19.20
CA ASP A 223 0.31 6.49 -19.40
C ASP A 223 -0.50 6.48 -18.10
N TRP A 224 -1.82 6.69 -18.22
CA TRP A 224 -2.77 6.33 -17.17
C TRP A 224 -3.08 4.81 -17.18
N TYR A 225 -3.06 4.21 -15.99
CA TYR A 225 -3.40 2.80 -15.75
C TYR A 225 -4.70 2.73 -14.94
N GLY A 226 -5.67 1.92 -15.37
CA GLY A 226 -6.91 1.67 -14.62
C GLY A 226 -6.78 0.50 -13.62
N PRO A 227 -7.66 0.39 -12.60
CA PRO A 227 -7.55 -0.61 -11.54
C PRO A 227 -7.51 -2.06 -12.06
N SER A 228 -8.34 -2.39 -13.05
CA SER A 228 -8.37 -3.72 -13.72
C SER A 228 -7.04 -4.05 -14.40
N ILE A 229 -6.46 -3.10 -15.16
CA ILE A 229 -5.18 -3.30 -15.85
C ILE A 229 -4.07 -3.56 -14.82
N VAL A 230 -4.05 -2.78 -13.73
CA VAL A 230 -3.07 -2.99 -12.65
C VAL A 230 -3.24 -4.34 -11.96
N ALA A 231 -4.47 -4.80 -11.71
CA ALA A 231 -4.70 -6.16 -11.18
C ALA A 231 -4.10 -7.26 -12.08
N HIS A 232 -4.29 -7.18 -13.41
CA HIS A 232 -3.67 -8.13 -14.33
C HIS A 232 -2.14 -7.98 -14.42
N ILE A 233 -1.59 -6.77 -14.25
CA ILE A 233 -0.13 -6.55 -14.14
C ILE A 233 0.44 -7.19 -12.86
N LEU A 234 -0.22 -7.03 -11.70
CA LEU A 234 0.18 -7.66 -10.45
C LEU A 234 0.18 -9.19 -10.57
N ARG A 235 -0.83 -9.79 -11.22
CA ARG A 235 -0.83 -11.22 -11.56
C ARG A 235 0.35 -11.62 -12.43
N LYS A 236 0.63 -10.87 -13.50
CA LYS A 236 1.80 -11.10 -14.37
C LYS A 236 3.13 -10.98 -13.62
N ALA A 237 3.19 -10.14 -12.58
CA ALA A 237 4.39 -9.92 -11.78
C ALA A 237 4.64 -11.05 -10.77
N VAL A 238 3.62 -11.45 -9.99
CA VAL A 238 3.74 -12.57 -9.04
C VAL A 238 4.02 -13.88 -9.78
N ASN A 239 3.32 -14.17 -10.88
CA ASN A 239 3.55 -15.38 -11.67
C ASN A 239 4.95 -15.44 -12.33
N LYS A 240 5.69 -14.33 -12.40
CA LYS A 240 7.09 -14.27 -12.87
C LYS A 240 8.12 -14.17 -11.73
N SER A 241 7.69 -14.14 -10.47
CA SER A 241 8.55 -13.93 -9.31
C SER A 241 8.96 -15.26 -8.67
N THR A 242 10.23 -15.64 -8.83
CA THR A 242 10.80 -16.83 -8.18
C THR A 242 10.78 -16.78 -6.65
N ASP A 243 10.70 -15.58 -6.07
CA ASP A 243 10.67 -15.33 -4.62
C ASP A 243 9.38 -15.81 -3.93
N LEU A 244 8.28 -16.04 -4.66
CA LEU A 244 6.95 -16.33 -4.11
C LEU A 244 6.35 -17.67 -4.61
N PRO A 245 7.04 -18.82 -4.52
CA PRO A 245 6.62 -20.08 -5.13
C PRO A 245 5.35 -20.71 -4.50
N ARG A 246 4.77 -20.10 -3.47
CA ARG A 246 3.55 -20.54 -2.77
C ARG A 246 2.44 -19.48 -2.74
N LEU A 247 2.53 -18.45 -3.59
CA LEU A 247 1.50 -17.43 -3.76
C LEU A 247 1.04 -17.35 -5.21
N SER A 248 -0.27 -17.44 -5.41
CA SER A 248 -0.94 -17.20 -6.69
C SER A 248 -1.75 -15.89 -6.64
N VAL A 249 -1.99 -15.27 -7.80
CA VAL A 249 -2.94 -14.14 -7.91
C VAL A 249 -4.04 -14.48 -8.91
N TYR A 250 -5.27 -14.58 -8.40
CA TYR A 250 -6.46 -14.65 -9.24
C TYR A 250 -6.96 -13.21 -9.53
N VAL A 251 -7.49 -13.00 -10.73
CA VAL A 251 -8.17 -11.74 -11.08
C VAL A 251 -9.53 -12.11 -11.66
N ALA A 252 -10.60 -11.61 -11.03
CA ALA A 252 -11.97 -11.86 -11.43
C ALA A 252 -12.26 -11.39 -12.86
N GLN A 253 -13.11 -12.15 -13.54
CA GLN A 253 -13.65 -11.83 -14.86
C GLN A 253 -15.10 -11.39 -14.65
N ASP A 254 -15.55 -10.33 -15.32
CA ASP A 254 -16.93 -9.83 -15.25
C ASP A 254 -17.49 -9.69 -13.82
N CYS A 255 -16.68 -9.06 -12.94
CA CYS A 255 -16.93 -8.88 -11.50
C CYS A 255 -17.19 -10.18 -10.71
N THR A 256 -16.87 -11.35 -11.29
CA THR A 256 -17.24 -12.69 -10.80
C THR A 256 -16.00 -13.52 -10.46
N VAL A 257 -16.06 -14.18 -9.30
CA VAL A 257 -15.08 -15.20 -8.88
C VAL A 257 -15.70 -16.58 -9.12
N TYR A 258 -15.04 -17.39 -9.95
CA TYR A 258 -15.37 -18.79 -10.16
C TYR A 258 -14.57 -19.63 -9.15
N LYS A 259 -15.23 -20.48 -8.36
CA LYS A 259 -14.54 -21.25 -7.30
C LYS A 259 -13.53 -22.22 -7.90
N ASP A 260 -13.95 -22.91 -8.94
CA ASP A 260 -13.23 -24.04 -9.53
C ASP A 260 -11.92 -23.57 -10.20
N ASP A 261 -11.92 -22.38 -10.82
CA ASP A 261 -10.72 -21.69 -11.34
C ASP A 261 -9.71 -21.39 -10.21
N VAL A 262 -10.19 -20.92 -9.05
CA VAL A 262 -9.32 -20.54 -7.92
C VAL A 262 -8.72 -21.79 -7.28
N SER A 263 -9.52 -22.84 -7.04
CA SER A 263 -9.01 -24.13 -6.57
C SER A 263 -7.96 -24.70 -7.53
N SER A 264 -8.26 -24.76 -8.83
CA SER A 264 -7.33 -25.22 -9.88
C SER A 264 -6.04 -24.39 -10.00
N LEU A 265 -6.05 -23.13 -9.56
CA LEU A 265 -4.87 -22.26 -9.50
C LEU A 265 -4.03 -22.46 -8.23
N CYS A 266 -4.64 -22.96 -7.15
CA CYS A 266 -4.00 -23.18 -5.86
C CYS A 266 -3.45 -24.61 -5.71
N GLU A 267 -4.18 -25.60 -6.23
CA GLU A 267 -3.79 -27.01 -6.31
C GLU A 267 -2.75 -27.19 -7.43
N SER A 268 -1.50 -27.53 -7.08
CA SER A 268 -0.44 -27.67 -8.10
C SER A 268 -0.44 -29.08 -8.70
N PRO A 269 -0.49 -29.24 -10.04
CA PRO A 269 -0.48 -30.56 -10.66
C PRO A 269 0.84 -31.33 -10.45
N ASP A 270 1.94 -30.60 -10.16
CA ASP A 270 3.30 -31.14 -10.04
C ASP A 270 3.59 -31.89 -8.73
N CYS A 271 2.60 -32.11 -7.85
CA CYS A 271 2.81 -32.80 -6.57
C CYS A 271 1.93 -34.04 -6.40
N HIS A 272 2.57 -35.18 -6.11
CA HIS A 272 1.91 -36.44 -5.79
C HIS A 272 1.38 -36.51 -4.34
N SER A 273 0.95 -35.37 -3.78
CA SER A 273 0.39 -35.25 -2.43
C SER A 273 -0.90 -34.45 -2.49
N ALA A 274 -2.03 -35.10 -2.18
CA ALA A 274 -3.39 -34.54 -2.28
C ALA A 274 -3.73 -33.51 -1.18
N THR A 275 -2.78 -32.63 -0.85
CA THR A 275 -2.81 -31.71 0.30
C THR A 275 -2.09 -30.38 0.04
N PHE A 276 -1.54 -30.15 -1.15
CA PHE A 276 -0.75 -28.95 -1.45
C PHE A 276 -1.62 -27.82 -2.04
N TRP A 277 -1.81 -26.77 -1.24
CA TRP A 277 -2.53 -25.55 -1.60
C TRP A 277 -1.57 -24.34 -1.57
N LYS A 278 -1.47 -23.60 -2.68
CA LYS A 278 -0.81 -22.28 -2.73
C LYS A 278 -1.74 -21.22 -2.12
N SER A 279 -1.21 -20.31 -1.31
CA SER A 279 -1.97 -19.14 -0.87
C SER A 279 -2.40 -18.29 -2.07
N VAL A 280 -3.53 -17.58 -1.97
CA VAL A 280 -4.06 -16.79 -3.09
C VAL A 280 -4.44 -15.38 -2.69
N ILE A 281 -4.06 -14.42 -3.53
CA ILE A 281 -4.66 -13.07 -3.56
C ILE A 281 -5.73 -13.07 -4.66
N ILE A 282 -6.95 -12.67 -4.30
CA ILE A 282 -8.09 -12.56 -5.21
C ILE A 282 -8.33 -11.06 -5.46
N LEU A 283 -8.12 -10.61 -6.69
CA LEU A 283 -8.38 -9.23 -7.10
C LEU A 283 -9.70 -9.17 -7.87
N VAL A 284 -10.63 -8.33 -7.44
CA VAL A 284 -11.96 -8.17 -8.07
C VAL A 284 -12.10 -6.73 -8.58
N PRO A 285 -11.80 -6.48 -9.87
CA PRO A 285 -12.12 -5.20 -10.52
C PRO A 285 -13.64 -5.03 -10.62
N VAL A 286 -14.15 -3.87 -10.23
CA VAL A 286 -15.58 -3.57 -10.21
C VAL A 286 -15.85 -2.12 -10.64
N ARG A 287 -17.10 -1.84 -11.04
CA ARG A 287 -17.61 -0.49 -11.25
C ARG A 287 -18.88 -0.25 -10.43
N LEU A 288 -18.76 0.54 -9.37
CA LEU A 288 -19.81 0.79 -8.37
C LEU A 288 -20.70 2.02 -8.71
N GLY A 289 -20.85 2.36 -10.00
CA GLY A 289 -21.64 3.51 -10.43
C GLY A 289 -21.23 4.11 -11.78
N GLY A 290 -21.97 5.14 -12.19
CA GLY A 290 -21.75 5.89 -13.44
C GLY A 290 -20.54 6.82 -13.33
N GLN A 291 -20.78 8.11 -13.10
CA GLN A 291 -19.74 9.13 -12.88
C GLN A 291 -19.31 9.25 -11.41
N GLU A 292 -20.15 8.78 -10.49
CA GLU A 292 -19.95 8.80 -9.04
C GLU A 292 -20.32 7.44 -8.44
N LEU A 293 -19.85 7.17 -7.22
CA LEU A 293 -20.25 5.99 -6.44
C LEU A 293 -21.75 6.03 -6.16
N ASN A 294 -22.51 5.01 -6.60
CA ASN A 294 -23.91 4.87 -6.22
C ASN A 294 -24.01 4.63 -4.70
N PRO A 295 -24.73 5.47 -3.93
CA PRO A 295 -24.82 5.35 -2.47
C PRO A 295 -25.29 3.99 -1.96
N ASN A 296 -26.07 3.25 -2.76
CA ASN A 296 -26.57 1.92 -2.39
C ASN A 296 -25.43 0.89 -2.19
N TYR A 297 -24.25 1.10 -2.78
CA TYR A 297 -23.08 0.24 -2.54
C TYR A 297 -22.27 0.63 -1.30
N ILE A 298 -22.48 1.80 -0.68
CA ILE A 298 -21.70 2.23 0.49
C ILE A 298 -21.79 1.23 1.66
N PRO A 299 -22.97 0.66 2.02
CA PRO A 299 -23.05 -0.38 3.05
C PRO A 299 -22.24 -1.65 2.68
N CYS A 300 -22.28 -2.07 1.41
CA CYS A 300 -21.51 -3.21 0.92
C CYS A 300 -19.99 -2.93 0.98
N VAL A 301 -19.53 -1.76 0.55
CA VAL A 301 -18.10 -1.38 0.64
C VAL A 301 -17.61 -1.34 2.09
N LYS A 302 -18.46 -0.91 3.05
CA LYS A 302 -18.14 -1.02 4.49
C LYS A 302 -18.02 -2.47 4.92
N LYS A 303 -19.07 -3.28 4.71
CA LYS A 303 -19.06 -4.73 5.00
C LYS A 303 -17.80 -5.42 4.44
N LEU A 304 -17.38 -5.10 3.21
CA LEU A 304 -16.17 -5.66 2.58
C LEU A 304 -14.86 -5.22 3.26
N LEU A 305 -14.77 -3.98 3.75
CA LEU A 305 -13.60 -3.50 4.51
C LEU A 305 -13.54 -4.06 5.94
N ASP A 306 -14.65 -4.59 6.44
CA ASP A 306 -14.79 -5.26 7.74
C ASP A 306 -14.41 -6.77 7.70
N LEU A 307 -14.16 -7.35 6.51
CA LEU A 307 -13.79 -8.77 6.36
C LEU A 307 -12.30 -9.03 6.60
N ASN A 308 -11.95 -9.98 7.48
CA ASN A 308 -10.55 -10.34 7.81
C ASN A 308 -9.69 -10.74 6.59
N CYS A 309 -10.30 -11.22 5.51
CA CYS A 309 -9.62 -11.56 4.26
C CYS A 309 -9.40 -10.35 3.34
N CYS A 310 -10.01 -9.19 3.59
CA CYS A 310 -9.89 -8.00 2.75
C CYS A 310 -8.56 -7.29 2.97
N ILE A 311 -7.79 -7.11 1.90
CA ILE A 311 -6.50 -6.39 1.89
C ILE A 311 -6.63 -4.94 1.39
N GLY A 312 -7.87 -4.44 1.31
CA GLY A 312 -8.19 -3.07 0.90
C GLY A 312 -8.63 -2.93 -0.56
N ILE A 313 -8.77 -1.69 -1.01
CA ILE A 313 -9.36 -1.34 -2.31
C ILE A 313 -8.48 -0.29 -2.99
N ILE A 314 -8.13 -0.48 -4.27
CA ILE A 314 -7.47 0.54 -5.10
C ILE A 314 -8.47 1.15 -6.07
N GLY A 315 -8.42 2.46 -6.28
CA GLY A 315 -9.32 3.14 -7.21
C GLY A 315 -9.06 4.64 -7.27
N GLY A 316 -9.80 5.35 -8.13
CA GLY A 316 -9.69 6.79 -8.29
C GLY A 316 -9.57 7.25 -9.74
N LYS A 317 -9.80 8.56 -9.93
CA LYS A 317 -9.80 9.23 -11.24
C LYS A 317 -8.38 9.29 -11.85
N PRO A 318 -8.26 9.50 -13.17
CA PRO A 318 -6.97 9.73 -13.83
C PRO A 318 -6.07 10.70 -13.07
N LYS A 319 -4.82 10.28 -12.83
CA LYS A 319 -3.79 10.97 -12.05
C LYS A 319 -4.12 11.19 -10.55
N HIS A 320 -5.19 10.60 -10.03
CA HIS A 320 -5.64 10.71 -8.63
C HIS A 320 -6.17 9.37 -8.07
N SER A 321 -5.31 8.34 -8.01
CA SER A 321 -5.62 7.04 -7.39
C SER A 321 -5.26 6.99 -5.91
N LEU A 322 -6.08 6.36 -5.09
CA LEU A 322 -5.84 6.13 -3.67
C LEU A 322 -5.91 4.63 -3.33
N PHE A 323 -5.28 4.24 -2.22
CA PHE A 323 -5.42 2.90 -1.64
C PHE A 323 -6.24 3.01 -0.36
N PHE A 324 -7.49 2.57 -0.41
CA PHE A 324 -8.43 2.60 0.69
C PHE A 324 -8.24 1.36 1.57
N VAL A 325 -8.04 1.59 2.87
CA VAL A 325 -7.61 0.54 3.83
C VAL A 325 -8.66 0.23 4.90
N GLY A 326 -9.76 1.00 4.92
CA GLY A 326 -10.78 0.94 5.96
C GLY A 326 -11.61 2.22 6.01
N TYR A 327 -12.32 2.47 7.11
CA TYR A 327 -13.22 3.63 7.25
C TYR A 327 -13.43 4.10 8.70
N GLN A 328 -13.97 5.32 8.81
CA GLN A 328 -14.54 5.91 10.02
C GLN A 328 -15.81 6.69 9.63
N ASP A 329 -16.94 6.38 10.27
CA ASP A 329 -18.26 6.97 9.95
C ASP A 329 -18.62 6.80 8.46
N ASN A 330 -18.89 7.92 7.76
CA ASN A 330 -19.06 8.00 6.30
C ASN A 330 -17.79 8.52 5.59
N ASN A 331 -16.59 8.25 6.13
CA ASN A 331 -15.32 8.56 5.50
C ASN A 331 -14.47 7.30 5.29
N LEU A 332 -13.95 7.10 4.08
CA LEU A 332 -12.89 6.15 3.79
C LEU A 332 -11.56 6.64 4.37
N LEU A 333 -10.76 5.70 4.89
CA LEU A 333 -9.36 5.91 5.27
C LEU A 333 -8.44 5.41 4.15
N TYR A 334 -7.38 6.16 3.84
CA TYR A 334 -6.52 5.83 2.71
C TYR A 334 -5.04 6.18 2.90
N LEU A 335 -4.22 5.45 2.14
CA LEU A 335 -2.84 5.78 1.79
C LEU A 335 -2.81 6.47 0.42
N ASP A 336 -1.96 7.49 0.31
CA ASP A 336 -1.94 8.47 -0.78
C ASP A 336 -0.57 8.48 -1.47
N PRO A 337 -0.47 8.07 -2.75
CA PRO A 337 0.81 7.95 -3.44
C PRO A 337 1.40 9.29 -3.92
N HIS A 338 0.66 10.41 -3.88
CA HIS A 338 1.00 11.63 -4.63
C HIS A 338 2.14 12.49 -4.04
N TYR A 339 2.99 11.92 -3.18
CA TYR A 339 4.15 12.57 -2.57
C TYR A 339 5.46 12.11 -3.24
N CYS A 340 6.13 12.99 -3.98
CA CYS A 340 7.36 12.66 -4.72
C CYS A 340 8.59 12.58 -3.80
N GLN A 341 9.02 11.38 -3.47
CA GLN A 341 10.21 11.11 -2.66
C GLN A 341 11.45 10.81 -3.54
N LEU A 342 12.65 10.87 -2.98
CA LEU A 342 13.83 10.30 -3.66
C LEU A 342 13.76 8.76 -3.62
N THR A 343 14.31 8.08 -4.63
CA THR A 343 14.46 6.61 -4.56
C THR A 343 15.48 6.20 -3.49
N VAL A 344 15.31 5.00 -2.93
CA VAL A 344 16.16 4.46 -1.85
C VAL A 344 17.01 3.32 -2.37
N ASN A 345 18.32 3.39 -2.13
CA ASN A 345 19.24 2.32 -2.50
C ASN A 345 19.13 1.12 -1.54
N VAL A 346 18.17 0.22 -1.83
CA VAL A 346 17.91 -1.00 -1.06
C VAL A 346 19.01 -2.07 -1.14
N ARG A 347 20.10 -1.85 -1.89
CA ARG A 347 21.27 -2.76 -1.90
C ARG A 347 22.13 -2.64 -0.64
N LYS A 348 21.96 -1.58 0.16
CA LYS A 348 22.53 -1.48 1.51
C LYS A 348 21.63 -2.21 2.49
N GLY A 349 22.11 -3.23 3.22
CA GLY A 349 21.26 -4.05 4.09
C GLY A 349 20.37 -3.24 5.05
N ASN A 350 20.97 -2.24 5.71
CA ASN A 350 20.28 -1.34 6.65
C ASN A 350 19.79 -0.05 5.95
N PHE A 351 19.11 -0.16 4.81
CA PHE A 351 18.54 1.00 4.10
C PHE A 351 17.41 1.69 4.91
N PRO A 352 17.19 3.01 4.75
CA PRO A 352 16.14 3.73 5.50
C PRO A 352 14.73 3.27 5.13
N LEU A 353 13.93 2.92 6.14
CA LEU A 353 12.55 2.42 5.98
C LEU A 353 11.50 3.53 6.08
N GLU A 354 11.86 4.70 6.60
CA GLU A 354 10.93 5.75 7.02
C GLU A 354 10.11 6.31 5.86
N SER A 355 10.69 6.33 4.65
CA SER A 355 10.01 6.76 3.41
C SER A 355 8.96 5.75 2.89
N PHE A 356 8.90 4.55 3.47
CA PHE A 356 8.00 3.45 3.09
C PHE A 356 6.83 3.27 4.08
N HIS A 357 6.64 4.17 5.06
CA HIS A 357 5.58 4.05 6.07
C HIS A 357 4.89 5.40 6.34
N CYS A 358 3.55 5.41 6.32
CA CYS A 358 2.79 6.64 6.53
C CYS A 358 2.39 6.82 8.01
N LYS A 359 2.89 7.88 8.65
CA LYS A 359 2.57 8.20 10.06
C LYS A 359 1.26 9.00 10.23
N HIS A 360 0.59 9.36 9.13
CA HIS A 360 -0.51 10.31 9.09
C HIS A 360 -1.69 9.81 8.21
N PRO A 361 -2.72 9.18 8.80
CA PRO A 361 -3.87 8.71 8.04
C PRO A 361 -4.67 9.86 7.44
N LYS A 362 -5.03 9.73 6.16
CA LYS A 362 -5.94 10.66 5.46
C LYS A 362 -7.34 10.06 5.39
N LYS A 363 -8.36 10.92 5.30
CA LYS A 363 -9.77 10.53 5.18
C LYS A 363 -10.55 11.37 4.17
N MET A 364 -11.55 10.77 3.53
CA MET A 364 -12.47 11.45 2.60
C MET A 364 -13.87 10.82 2.63
N PRO A 365 -14.95 11.57 2.31
CA PRO A 365 -16.30 11.01 2.21
C PRO A 365 -16.40 9.88 1.17
N PHE A 366 -17.21 8.84 1.44
CA PHE A 366 -17.48 7.77 0.46
C PHE A 366 -17.99 8.31 -0.88
N SER A 367 -18.80 9.37 -0.89
CA SER A 367 -19.32 10.00 -2.11
C SER A 367 -18.24 10.62 -3.03
N ARG A 368 -17.00 10.77 -2.55
CA ARG A 368 -15.85 11.20 -3.37
C ARG A 368 -15.01 10.04 -3.90
N MET A 369 -15.39 8.79 -3.61
CA MET A 369 -14.76 7.62 -4.19
C MET A 369 -15.15 7.51 -5.66
N ASP A 370 -14.16 7.29 -6.52
CA ASP A 370 -14.45 6.98 -7.92
C ASP A 370 -15.10 5.60 -8.03
N PRO A 371 -16.16 5.43 -8.85
CA PRO A 371 -16.83 4.14 -8.96
C PRO A 371 -15.95 3.04 -9.58
N SER A 372 -14.86 3.37 -10.30
CA SER A 372 -13.91 2.37 -10.82
C SER A 372 -12.86 2.02 -9.77
N CYS A 373 -12.89 0.76 -9.31
CA CYS A 373 -11.94 0.26 -8.31
C CYS A 373 -11.63 -1.23 -8.49
N THR A 374 -10.71 -1.74 -7.69
CA THR A 374 -10.41 -3.16 -7.52
C THR A 374 -10.33 -3.45 -6.03
N VAL A 375 -11.17 -4.37 -5.55
CA VAL A 375 -11.11 -4.90 -4.19
C VAL A 375 -10.11 -6.05 -4.16
N GLY A 376 -9.24 -6.11 -3.16
CA GLY A 376 -8.33 -7.23 -2.94
C GLY A 376 -8.74 -8.07 -1.73
N PHE A 377 -8.67 -9.38 -1.87
CA PHE A 377 -8.78 -10.34 -0.77
C PHE A 377 -7.57 -11.28 -0.74
N TYR A 378 -7.34 -11.92 0.40
CA TYR A 378 -6.26 -12.88 0.64
C TYR A 378 -6.77 -14.10 1.41
N ALA A 379 -6.31 -15.29 1.01
CA ALA A 379 -6.53 -16.56 1.69
C ALA A 379 -5.20 -17.34 1.77
N LYS A 380 -4.77 -17.77 2.96
CA LYS A 380 -3.48 -18.45 3.16
C LYS A 380 -3.55 -19.93 2.82
N ASN A 381 -4.70 -20.56 3.04
CA ASN A 381 -4.99 -21.97 2.81
C ASN A 381 -6.41 -22.19 2.24
N GLN A 382 -6.77 -23.43 1.94
CA GLN A 382 -8.09 -23.79 1.39
C GLN A 382 -9.27 -23.41 2.31
N ASN A 383 -9.18 -23.69 3.61
CA ASN A 383 -10.23 -23.33 4.58
C ASN A 383 -10.42 -21.80 4.66
N ASP A 384 -9.35 -21.01 4.53
CA ASP A 384 -9.48 -19.54 4.45
C ASP A 384 -10.24 -19.11 3.19
N PHE A 385 -10.03 -19.79 2.07
CA PHE A 385 -10.71 -19.51 0.80
C PHE A 385 -12.19 -19.93 0.83
N GLU A 386 -12.49 -21.08 1.46
CA GLU A 386 -13.86 -21.53 1.72
C GLU A 386 -14.58 -20.56 2.66
N THR A 387 -13.91 -20.12 3.74
CA THR A 387 -14.42 -19.09 4.66
C THR A 387 -14.68 -17.77 3.95
N LEU A 388 -13.72 -17.30 3.13
CA LEU A 388 -13.86 -16.12 2.27
C LEU A 388 -15.10 -16.24 1.37
N CYS A 389 -15.31 -17.41 0.75
CA CYS A 389 -16.46 -17.65 -0.10
C CYS A 389 -17.80 -17.54 0.64
N THR A 390 -17.86 -18.01 1.89
CA THR A 390 -19.07 -17.90 2.73
C THR A 390 -19.32 -16.44 3.10
N VAL A 391 -18.37 -15.76 3.74
CA VAL A 391 -18.59 -14.39 4.24
C VAL A 391 -18.81 -13.38 3.12
N VAL A 392 -18.15 -13.51 1.97
CA VAL A 392 -18.39 -12.64 0.79
C VAL A 392 -19.75 -12.91 0.15
N THR A 393 -20.38 -14.06 0.40
CA THR A 393 -21.77 -14.32 0.00
C THR A 393 -22.73 -13.58 0.94
N GLU A 394 -22.60 -13.75 2.26
CA GLU A 394 -23.38 -13.07 3.32
C GLU A 394 -23.30 -11.54 3.26
N VAL A 395 -22.27 -10.98 2.63
CA VAL A 395 -22.19 -9.52 2.39
C VAL A 395 -23.31 -9.00 1.47
N ASN A 396 -23.88 -9.84 0.61
CA ASN A 396 -24.92 -9.44 -0.36
C ASN A 396 -26.35 -9.46 0.21
N ASP A 397 -26.54 -10.06 1.39
CA ASP A 397 -27.84 -10.18 2.09
C ASP A 397 -28.08 -9.05 3.12
#